data_AF-A0A151F3E2-F1
#
_entry.id   AF-A0A151F3E2-F1
#
_cell.length_a   1.000
_cell.length_b   1.000
_cell.length_c   1.000
_cell.angle_alpha   90.00
_cell.angle_beta   90.00
_cell.angle_gamma   90.00
#
_symmetry.space_group_name_H-M   'P 1'
#
loop_
_entity.id
_entity.type
_entity.pdbx_description
1 polymer ?
#
loop_
_entity_poly.entity_id
_entity_poly.type
_entity_poly.pdbx_seq_one_letter_code
_entity_poly.pdbx_strand_id
1 'polypeptide(L)'
;MNNFLGITFLCQNQKRWVDYSSLSSEDRLLLYCARTAMNEDTASRLKDILNQGLDWEYIVESSTVHCISPLLYWNLRSVEGKDVPENVIKQLGKKYLETVGKNMVFYYELGRVLRVLKDAGIHVICLKGIFLAEIIYKNIGLRPFNDIDLLIRNEDLQKVQEKLSQLMYRPSDVFPTEWHMPKWINLCEDQQIGLENPKKKIMLEVHWHIHPRSSLFRVDINIFWENAQPTTIAQYETLVFAPEDLLQHLCLHLHKHTLDSLQLRWCCDIAEVIKHYKKINWKYLIRSSRTYRTEKPVVRGLYFVKNYLKVPVPAQVLHALDPTMSSNPFDYISKMPVRNAKKISQDLVHIDER
;
A
#
# COMPACT_ATOMS: atom_id res chain seq x y z
N MET A 1 -18.81 -23.51 5.33
CA MET A 1 -18.49 -23.37 3.90
C MET A 1 -19.47 -22.37 3.30
N ASN A 2 -19.24 -21.07 3.53
CA ASN A 2 -19.96 -20.00 2.84
C ASN A 2 -19.03 -19.44 1.77
N ASN A 3 -19.50 -19.44 0.53
CA ASN A 3 -18.79 -18.97 -0.65
C ASN A 3 -18.66 -17.44 -0.60
N PHE A 4 -17.53 -16.94 -0.07
CA PHE A 4 -17.07 -15.56 -0.23
C PHE A 4 -16.74 -15.32 -1.71
N LEU A 5 -17.71 -14.85 -2.52
CA LEU A 5 -17.55 -14.62 -3.96
C LEU A 5 -17.39 -13.13 -4.37
N GLY A 6 -17.24 -12.20 -3.42
CA GLY A 6 -17.10 -10.76 -3.67
C GLY A 6 -15.68 -10.27 -3.95
N ILE A 7 -15.35 -8.99 -3.69
CA ILE A 7 -14.00 -8.42 -3.91
C ILE A 7 -12.90 -9.25 -3.24
N THR A 8 -13.20 -9.92 -2.13
CA THR A 8 -12.33 -10.90 -1.46
C THR A 8 -11.94 -12.08 -2.36
N PHE A 9 -12.85 -12.57 -3.21
CA PHE A 9 -12.59 -13.61 -4.23
C PHE A 9 -11.80 -13.07 -5.44
N LEU A 10 -12.04 -11.80 -5.82
CA LEU A 10 -11.26 -11.10 -6.85
C LEU A 10 -9.76 -11.07 -6.49
N CYS A 11 -9.47 -11.04 -5.18
CA CYS A 11 -8.13 -10.94 -4.61
C CYS A 11 -7.41 -12.30 -4.46
N GLN A 12 -8.14 -13.41 -4.30
CA GLN A 12 -7.55 -14.70 -3.92
C GLN A 12 -7.39 -15.70 -5.07
N ASN A 13 -8.20 -15.66 -6.13
CA ASN A 13 -8.30 -16.79 -7.09
C ASN A 13 -7.79 -16.57 -8.52
N GLN A 14 -7.03 -15.51 -8.80
CA GLN A 14 -6.16 -15.36 -9.99
C GLN A 14 -6.75 -15.65 -11.39
N LYS A 15 -8.07 -15.84 -11.55
CA LYS A 15 -8.63 -16.41 -12.78
C LYS A 15 -9.51 -15.49 -13.61
N ARG A 16 -9.82 -14.27 -13.15
CA ARG A 16 -10.33 -13.12 -13.92
C ARG A 16 -10.81 -12.06 -12.94
N TRP A 17 -10.53 -10.79 -13.24
CA TRP A 17 -11.36 -9.73 -12.65
C TRP A 17 -12.73 -9.76 -13.33
N VAL A 18 -13.79 -9.83 -12.54
CA VAL A 18 -15.16 -9.91 -13.04
C VAL A 18 -15.61 -8.53 -13.52
N ASP A 19 -16.51 -8.49 -14.50
CA ASP A 19 -17.10 -7.26 -15.02
C ASP A 19 -17.71 -6.45 -13.86
N TYR A 20 -17.50 -5.13 -13.85
CA TYR A 20 -18.06 -4.22 -12.86
C TYR A 20 -19.58 -4.40 -12.70
N SER A 21 -20.26 -4.73 -13.80
CA SER A 21 -21.70 -5.00 -13.85
C SER A 21 -22.15 -6.23 -13.02
N SER A 22 -21.23 -7.13 -12.69
CA SER A 22 -21.48 -8.36 -11.93
C SER A 22 -21.22 -8.23 -10.42
N LEU A 23 -20.60 -7.13 -9.99
CA LEU A 23 -20.29 -6.91 -8.57
C LEU A 23 -21.59 -6.74 -7.78
N SER A 24 -21.60 -7.27 -6.54
CA SER A 24 -22.70 -7.04 -5.61
C SER A 24 -22.80 -5.56 -5.22
N SER A 25 -23.91 -5.19 -4.61
CA SER A 25 -24.13 -3.82 -4.13
C SER A 25 -23.17 -3.46 -3.00
N GLU A 26 -22.86 -4.40 -2.12
CA GLU A 26 -21.86 -4.29 -1.06
C GLU A 26 -20.46 -4.03 -1.62
N ASP A 27 -20.04 -4.81 -2.62
CA ASP A 27 -18.74 -4.63 -3.27
C ASP A 27 -18.63 -3.28 -3.97
N ARG A 28 -19.68 -2.86 -4.69
CA ARG A 28 -19.72 -1.54 -5.31
C ARG A 28 -19.64 -0.43 -4.27
N LEU A 29 -20.34 -0.58 -3.14
CA LEU A 29 -20.27 0.36 -2.02
C LEU A 29 -18.84 0.50 -1.50
N LEU A 30 -18.13 -0.61 -1.30
CA LEU A 30 -16.72 -0.60 -0.87
C LEU A 30 -15.83 0.13 -1.89
N LEU A 31 -16.01 -0.10 -3.20
CA LEU A 31 -15.26 0.60 -4.26
C LEU A 31 -15.59 2.11 -4.34
N TYR A 32 -16.85 2.48 -4.11
CA TYR A 32 -17.23 3.90 -4.03
C TYR A 32 -16.64 4.56 -2.79
N CYS A 33 -16.49 3.84 -1.68
CA CYS A 33 -15.90 4.39 -0.46
C CYS A 33 -14.37 4.30 -0.41
N ALA A 34 -13.71 3.57 -1.31
CA ALA A 34 -12.25 3.48 -1.39
C ALA A 34 -11.61 4.74 -2.01
N ARG A 35 -11.81 5.90 -1.37
CA ARG A 35 -11.31 7.22 -1.77
C ARG A 35 -11.36 8.23 -0.63
N THR A 36 -10.55 9.27 -0.69
CA THR A 36 -10.50 10.32 0.35
C THR A 36 -11.58 11.39 0.18
N ALA A 37 -12.09 11.55 -1.04
CA ALA A 37 -13.14 12.51 -1.39
C ALA A 37 -14.08 11.93 -2.46
N MET A 38 -15.36 12.29 -2.37
CA MET A 38 -16.38 11.97 -3.38
C MET A 38 -16.59 13.14 -4.33
N ASN A 39 -16.89 12.82 -5.60
CA ASN A 39 -17.56 13.75 -6.50
C ASN A 39 -19.07 13.49 -6.48
N GLU A 40 -19.84 14.39 -7.08
CA GLU A 40 -21.31 14.33 -7.09
C GLU A 40 -21.85 13.03 -7.71
N ASP A 41 -21.28 12.55 -8.82
CA ASP A 41 -21.68 11.28 -9.45
C ASP A 41 -21.47 10.09 -8.50
N THR A 42 -20.32 10.02 -7.84
CA THR A 42 -20.04 8.96 -6.85
C THR A 42 -21.01 9.02 -5.67
N ALA A 43 -21.24 10.23 -5.15
CA ALA A 43 -22.17 10.42 -4.04
C ALA A 43 -23.59 9.99 -4.44
N SER A 44 -24.06 10.34 -5.64
CA SER A 44 -25.36 9.92 -6.16
C SER A 44 -25.47 8.39 -6.26
N ARG A 45 -24.49 7.73 -6.88
CA ARG A 45 -24.49 6.26 -7.04
C ARG A 45 -24.43 5.53 -5.71
N LEU A 46 -23.64 6.05 -4.76
CA LEU A 46 -23.58 5.53 -3.41
C LEU A 46 -24.93 5.68 -2.72
N LYS A 47 -25.65 6.80 -2.95
CA LYS A 47 -27.01 6.96 -2.43
C LYS A 47 -27.96 5.90 -2.98
N ASP A 48 -27.91 5.59 -4.26
CA ASP A 48 -28.78 4.56 -4.85
C ASP A 48 -28.49 3.17 -4.27
N ILE A 49 -27.22 2.87 -3.98
CA ILE A 49 -26.83 1.60 -3.36
C ILE A 49 -27.30 1.48 -1.92
N LEU A 50 -27.17 2.55 -1.14
CA LEU A 50 -27.56 2.53 0.27
C LEU A 50 -29.08 2.36 0.50
N ASN A 51 -29.90 2.54 -0.54
CA ASN A 51 -31.34 2.29 -0.49
C ASN A 51 -31.69 0.82 -0.80
N GLN A 52 -30.68 -0.03 -1.02
CA GLN A 52 -30.85 -1.46 -1.25
C GLN A 52 -30.72 -2.17 0.10
N GLY A 53 -31.36 -3.33 0.26
CA GLY A 53 -31.14 -4.16 1.46
C GLY A 53 -29.72 -4.70 1.45
N LEU A 54 -28.83 -4.11 2.25
CA LEU A 54 -27.40 -4.43 2.28
C LEU A 54 -27.04 -5.36 3.44
N ASP A 55 -26.12 -6.29 3.17
CA ASP A 55 -25.45 -7.04 4.23
C ASP A 55 -24.34 -6.19 4.88
N TRP A 56 -24.70 -5.52 5.97
CA TRP A 56 -23.78 -4.66 6.71
C TRP A 56 -22.68 -5.42 7.45
N GLU A 57 -22.91 -6.67 7.83
CA GLU A 57 -21.89 -7.51 8.48
C GLU A 57 -20.79 -7.82 7.47
N TYR A 58 -21.18 -8.26 6.28
CA TYR A 58 -20.26 -8.49 5.15
C TYR A 58 -19.48 -7.23 4.77
N ILE A 59 -20.14 -6.06 4.69
CA ILE A 59 -19.48 -4.79 4.36
C ILE A 59 -18.39 -4.45 5.40
N VAL A 60 -18.70 -4.58 6.69
CA VAL A 60 -17.75 -4.25 7.75
C VAL A 60 -16.57 -5.21 7.76
N GLU A 61 -16.81 -6.52 7.66
CA GLU A 61 -15.76 -7.54 7.58
C GLU A 61 -14.85 -7.30 6.37
N SER A 62 -15.44 -7.13 5.18
CA SER A 62 -14.70 -6.89 3.94
C SER A 62 -13.91 -5.58 3.99
N SER A 63 -14.45 -4.53 4.60
CA SER A 63 -13.72 -3.27 4.77
C SER A 63 -12.48 -3.43 5.66
N THR A 64 -12.54 -4.34 6.64
CA THR A 64 -11.45 -4.64 7.57
C THR A 64 -10.36 -5.42 6.84
N VAL A 65 -10.73 -6.49 6.14
CA VAL A 65 -9.82 -7.32 5.31
C VAL A 65 -9.09 -6.46 4.27
N HIS A 66 -9.81 -5.55 3.61
CA HIS A 66 -9.23 -4.67 2.61
C HIS A 66 -8.54 -3.41 3.18
N CYS A 67 -8.54 -3.25 4.51
CA CYS A 67 -7.92 -2.13 5.23
C CYS A 67 -8.46 -0.75 4.79
N ILE A 68 -9.77 -0.67 4.53
CA ILE A 68 -10.46 0.57 4.13
C ILE A 68 -11.58 0.98 5.09
N SER A 69 -11.74 0.34 6.25
CA SER A 69 -12.78 0.73 7.24
C SER A 69 -12.77 2.23 7.60
N PRO A 70 -11.60 2.91 7.76
CA PRO A 70 -11.59 4.34 8.01
C PRO A 70 -12.09 5.18 6.83
N LEU A 71 -11.80 4.77 5.59
CA LEU A 71 -12.35 5.40 4.39
C LEU A 71 -13.86 5.16 4.27
N LEU A 72 -14.31 3.95 4.60
CA LEU A 72 -15.74 3.61 4.64
C LEU A 72 -16.49 4.49 5.64
N TYR A 73 -15.98 4.62 6.88
CA TYR A 73 -16.50 5.54 7.88
C TYR A 73 -16.59 6.98 7.34
N TRP A 74 -15.48 7.48 6.79
CA TRP A 74 -15.34 8.85 6.31
C TRP A 74 -16.31 9.20 5.18
N ASN A 75 -16.59 8.24 4.32
CA ASN A 75 -17.48 8.40 3.19
C ASN A 75 -18.95 8.22 3.59
N LEU A 76 -19.29 7.25 4.45
CA LEU A 76 -20.69 7.08 4.87
C LEU A 76 -21.18 8.24 5.74
N ARG A 77 -20.32 8.84 6.58
CA ARG A 77 -20.69 10.00 7.42
C ARG A 77 -20.97 11.28 6.62
N SER A 78 -20.52 11.37 5.37
CA SER A 78 -20.69 12.57 4.53
C SER A 78 -21.93 12.49 3.63
N VAL A 79 -22.62 11.35 3.61
CA VAL A 79 -23.85 11.16 2.85
C VAL A 79 -25.06 11.41 3.75
N GLU A 80 -25.76 12.52 3.54
CA GLU A 80 -26.97 12.88 4.29
C GLU A 80 -28.17 11.97 3.97
N GLY A 81 -29.08 11.82 4.96
CA GLY A 81 -30.45 11.33 4.78
C GLY A 81 -30.61 9.81 4.65
N LYS A 82 -29.88 8.99 5.44
CA LYS A 82 -29.86 7.54 5.24
C LYS A 82 -29.79 6.68 6.50
N ASP A 83 -30.34 5.48 6.35
CA ASP A 83 -30.40 4.42 7.35
C ASP A 83 -29.13 3.53 7.32
N VAL A 84 -27.94 4.13 7.50
CA VAL A 84 -26.79 3.29 7.90
C VAL A 84 -27.02 2.92 9.37
N PRO A 85 -27.01 1.62 9.74
CA PRO A 85 -27.24 1.22 11.11
C PRO A 85 -26.27 1.89 12.09
N GLU A 86 -26.79 2.39 13.22
CA GLU A 86 -26.00 3.17 14.16
C GLU A 86 -24.80 2.37 14.73
N ASN A 87 -24.98 1.06 14.94
CA ASN A 87 -23.93 0.15 15.38
C ASN A 87 -22.79 0.06 14.35
N VAL A 88 -23.10 0.06 13.05
CA VAL A 88 -22.12 0.04 11.96
C VAL A 88 -21.29 1.33 11.97
N ILE A 89 -21.94 2.49 12.05
CA ILE A 89 -21.23 3.78 12.12
C ILE A 89 -20.34 3.85 13.36
N LYS A 90 -20.82 3.39 14.53
CA LYS A 90 -20.02 3.34 15.76
C LYS A 90 -18.81 2.42 15.62
N GLN A 91 -18.97 1.24 15.04
CA GLN A 91 -17.88 0.29 14.82
C GLN A 91 -16.81 0.84 13.87
N LEU A 92 -17.24 1.41 12.74
CA LEU A 92 -16.33 2.01 11.75
C LEU A 92 -15.65 3.28 12.32
N GLY A 93 -16.38 4.09 13.09
CA GLY A 93 -15.83 5.25 13.79
C GLY A 93 -14.76 4.86 14.81
N LYS A 94 -14.95 3.76 15.54
CA LYS A 94 -13.91 3.19 16.42
C LYS A 94 -12.64 2.84 15.63
N LYS A 95 -12.77 2.17 14.48
CA LYS A 95 -11.64 1.83 13.61
C LYS A 95 -10.90 3.06 13.07
N TYR A 96 -11.64 4.11 12.72
CA TYR A 96 -11.05 5.40 12.35
C TYR A 96 -10.23 6.00 13.51
N LEU A 97 -10.80 6.06 14.72
CA LEU A 97 -10.09 6.60 15.89
C LEU A 97 -8.88 5.75 16.32
N GLU A 98 -8.98 4.42 16.23
CA GLU A 98 -7.86 3.49 16.42
C GLU A 98 -6.72 3.80 15.43
N THR A 99 -7.07 4.03 14.16
CA THR A 99 -6.10 4.41 13.12
C THR A 99 -5.44 5.75 13.42
N VAL A 100 -6.22 6.76 13.82
CA VAL A 100 -5.69 8.07 14.23
C VAL A 100 -4.67 7.92 15.37
N GLY A 101 -5.06 7.24 16.46
CA GLY A 101 -4.19 7.04 17.63
C GLY A 101 -2.91 6.27 17.30
N LYS A 102 -3.02 5.18 16.54
CA LYS A 102 -1.86 4.40 16.10
C LYS A 102 -0.92 5.22 15.22
N ASN A 103 -1.46 5.95 14.24
CA ASN A 103 -0.66 6.76 13.34
C ASN A 103 0.04 7.91 14.06
N MET A 104 -0.60 8.56 15.04
CA MET A 104 0.07 9.58 15.88
C MET A 104 1.34 9.04 16.56
N VAL A 105 1.30 7.81 17.09
CA VAL A 105 2.46 7.16 17.69
C VAL A 105 3.57 6.94 16.65
N PHE A 106 3.21 6.50 15.44
CA PHE A 106 4.19 6.35 14.36
C PHE A 106 4.78 7.68 13.88
N TYR A 107 4.00 8.76 13.77
CA TYR A 107 4.53 10.08 13.41
C TYR A 107 5.49 10.62 14.48
N TYR A 108 5.15 10.47 15.76
CA TYR A 108 6.04 10.86 16.85
C TYR A 108 7.37 10.10 16.79
N GLU A 109 7.29 8.78 16.55
CA GLU A 109 8.47 7.94 16.48
C GLU A 109 9.31 8.19 15.23
N LEU A 110 8.67 8.40 14.08
CA LEU A 110 9.34 8.80 12.84
C LEU A 110 10.16 10.06 13.08
N GLY A 111 9.61 11.07 13.74
CA GLY A 111 10.34 12.31 14.04
C GLY A 111 11.62 12.08 14.85
N ARG A 112 11.60 11.14 15.82
CA ARG A 112 12.78 10.75 16.58
C ARG A 112 13.82 10.06 15.71
N VAL A 113 13.39 9.13 14.86
CA VAL A 113 14.26 8.40 13.92
C VAL A 113 14.90 9.37 12.93
N LEU A 114 14.09 10.22 12.28
CA LEU A 114 14.57 11.21 11.31
C LEU A 114 15.60 12.16 11.91
N ARG A 115 15.39 12.64 13.14
CA ARG A 115 16.36 13.50 13.83
C ARG A 115 17.70 12.79 14.03
N VAL A 116 17.68 11.58 14.59
CA VAL A 116 18.91 10.82 14.86
C VAL A 116 19.69 10.50 13.57
N LEU A 117 18.99 10.18 12.49
CA LEU A 117 19.62 9.91 11.20
C LEU A 117 20.16 11.21 10.57
N LYS A 118 19.40 12.31 10.63
CA LYS A 118 19.84 13.63 10.16
C LYS A 118 21.07 14.13 10.90
N ASP A 119 21.12 14.00 12.23
CA ASP A 119 22.27 14.40 13.06
C ASP A 119 23.52 13.57 12.73
N ALA A 120 23.32 12.36 12.21
CA ALA A 120 24.39 11.51 11.70
C ALA A 120 24.77 11.84 10.23
N GLY A 121 24.11 12.80 9.57
CA GLY A 121 24.32 13.11 8.16
C GLY A 121 23.78 12.04 7.19
N ILE A 122 22.79 11.27 7.61
CA ILE A 122 22.15 10.24 6.79
C ILE A 122 20.84 10.79 6.21
N HIS A 123 20.73 10.78 4.89
CA HIS A 123 19.49 11.12 4.21
C HIS A 123 18.59 9.89 4.09
N VAL A 124 17.28 10.10 4.17
CA VAL A 124 16.28 9.03 4.06
C VAL A 124 15.13 9.47 3.17
N ILE A 125 14.58 8.52 2.41
CA ILE A 125 13.31 8.69 1.72
C ILE A 125 12.23 7.99 2.53
N CYS A 126 11.22 8.73 3.00
CA CYS A 126 10.04 8.13 3.63
C CYS A 126 9.17 7.46 2.57
N LEU A 127 8.80 6.21 2.81
CA LEU A 127 8.02 5.42 1.85
C LEU A 127 6.57 5.22 2.33
N LYS A 128 5.73 4.79 1.38
CA LYS A 128 4.34 4.30 1.53
C LYS A 128 3.60 4.85 2.75
N GLY A 129 3.46 4.04 3.80
CA GLY A 129 2.72 4.22 5.07
C GLY A 129 2.44 5.69 5.44
N ILE A 130 3.47 6.23 6.02
CA ILE A 130 3.44 7.49 6.75
C ILE A 130 3.41 8.69 5.81
N PHE A 131 4.09 8.60 4.67
CA PHE A 131 4.09 9.64 3.65
C PHE A 131 2.73 9.80 2.98
N LEU A 132 2.11 8.71 2.53
CA LEU A 132 0.83 8.78 1.82
C LEU A 132 -0.29 9.29 2.73
N ALA A 133 -0.29 8.89 4.01
CA ALA A 133 -1.33 9.30 4.94
C ALA A 133 -1.33 10.82 5.22
N GLU A 134 -0.16 11.44 5.37
CA GLU A 134 -0.03 12.87 5.64
C GLU A 134 -0.14 13.71 4.37
N ILE A 135 0.63 13.38 3.33
CA ILE A 135 0.79 14.26 2.16
C ILE A 135 -0.31 14.01 1.12
N ILE A 136 -0.58 12.74 0.82
CA ILE A 136 -1.51 12.38 -0.26
C ILE A 136 -2.95 12.40 0.24
N TYR A 137 -3.22 11.70 1.36
CA TYR A 137 -4.56 11.58 1.94
C TYR A 137 -4.98 12.82 2.75
N LYS A 138 -4.00 13.60 3.25
CA LYS A 138 -4.22 14.83 4.04
C LYS A 138 -5.03 14.61 5.32
N ASN A 139 -5.13 13.36 5.78
CA ASN A 139 -5.80 12.98 7.00
C ASN A 139 -5.23 11.63 7.46
N ILE A 140 -4.45 11.67 8.53
CA ILE A 140 -3.75 10.50 9.05
C ILE A 140 -4.70 9.38 9.50
N GLY A 141 -5.96 9.70 9.81
CA GLY A 141 -6.94 8.70 10.22
C GLY A 141 -7.50 7.85 9.08
N LEU A 142 -7.29 8.26 7.81
CA LEU A 142 -7.90 7.59 6.65
C LEU A 142 -7.07 6.43 6.10
N ARG A 143 -5.79 6.33 6.47
CA ARG A 143 -4.88 5.33 5.92
C ARG A 143 -4.19 4.54 7.03
N PRO A 144 -4.69 3.35 7.37
CA PRO A 144 -4.01 2.49 8.33
C PRO A 144 -2.70 1.95 7.74
N PHE A 145 -1.67 1.91 8.58
CA PHE A 145 -0.38 1.25 8.34
C PHE A 145 0.15 0.69 9.67
N ASN A 146 1.10 -0.24 9.61
CA ASN A 146 1.57 -1.00 10.79
C ASN A 146 3.07 -0.84 11.04
N ASP A 147 3.75 -0.15 10.15
CA ASP A 147 5.19 -0.04 10.02
C ASP A 147 5.58 1.35 9.52
N ILE A 148 6.86 1.69 9.71
CA ILE A 148 7.48 2.87 9.11
C ILE A 148 8.52 2.37 8.10
N ASP A 149 8.21 2.53 6.83
CA ASP A 149 9.13 2.20 5.73
C ASP A 149 10.07 3.39 5.43
N LEU A 150 11.38 3.15 5.48
CA LEU A 150 12.41 4.12 5.15
C LEU A 150 13.35 3.55 4.08
N LEU A 151 13.64 4.30 3.01
CA LEU A 151 14.73 3.98 2.10
C LEU A 151 15.99 4.73 2.52
N ILE A 152 17.10 4.00 2.59
CA ILE A 152 18.45 4.51 2.81
C ILE A 152 19.34 4.18 1.62
N ARG A 153 20.50 4.84 1.52
CA ARG A 153 21.54 4.38 0.60
C ARG A 153 22.18 3.12 1.17
N ASN A 154 22.52 2.17 0.32
CA ASN A 154 23.11 0.90 0.75
C ASN A 154 24.43 1.10 1.54
N GLU A 155 25.21 2.12 1.16
CA GLU A 155 26.45 2.52 1.84
C GLU A 155 26.24 3.04 3.28
N ASP A 156 25.04 3.54 3.60
CA ASP A 156 24.71 4.04 4.94
C ASP A 156 24.19 2.93 5.88
N LEU A 157 24.00 1.70 5.39
CA LEU A 157 23.33 0.63 6.14
C LEU A 157 23.93 0.37 7.52
N GLN A 158 25.26 0.25 7.60
CA GLN A 158 25.96 0.02 8.87
C GLN A 158 25.73 1.18 9.85
N LYS A 159 25.84 2.42 9.37
CA LYS A 159 25.68 3.62 10.17
C LYS A 159 24.23 3.79 10.66
N VAL A 160 23.25 3.47 9.80
CA VAL A 160 21.82 3.44 10.14
C VAL A 160 21.57 2.40 11.23
N GLN A 161 22.11 1.20 11.11
CA GLN A 161 21.98 0.15 12.11
C GLN A 161 22.53 0.59 13.47
N GLU A 162 23.72 1.18 13.52
CA GLU A 162 24.34 1.69 14.74
C GLU A 162 23.45 2.75 15.41
N LYS A 163 22.92 3.69 14.63
CA LYS A 163 22.08 4.79 15.12
C LYS A 163 20.70 4.34 15.57
N LEU A 164 20.03 3.49 14.81
CA LEU A 164 18.76 2.90 15.20
C LEU A 164 18.91 1.98 16.42
N SER A 165 20.09 1.36 16.58
CA SER A 165 20.36 0.54 17.75
C SER A 165 20.39 1.35 19.05
N GLN A 166 20.83 2.61 19.00
CA GLN A 166 20.78 3.53 20.15
C GLN A 166 19.33 3.88 20.54
N LEU A 167 18.39 3.78 19.59
CA LEU A 167 16.96 3.94 19.81
C LEU A 167 16.24 2.63 20.20
N MET A 168 16.99 1.57 20.53
CA MET A 168 16.48 0.23 20.88
C MET A 168 15.77 -0.51 19.75
N TYR A 169 15.97 -0.10 18.49
CA TYR A 169 15.55 -0.90 17.35
C TYR A 169 16.53 -2.05 17.13
N ARG A 170 16.00 -3.26 16.96
CA ARG A 170 16.76 -4.49 16.76
C ARG A 170 16.10 -5.31 15.64
N PRO A 171 16.83 -6.12 14.88
CA PRO A 171 16.23 -7.01 13.89
C PRO A 171 15.10 -7.84 14.50
N SER A 172 13.94 -7.88 13.83
CA SER A 172 12.77 -8.63 14.28
C SER A 172 13.04 -10.14 14.40
N ASP A 173 13.99 -10.65 13.62
CA ASP A 173 14.23 -12.09 13.44
C ASP A 173 15.46 -12.63 14.21
N VAL A 174 15.90 -11.96 15.28
CA VAL A 174 17.09 -12.39 16.05
C VAL A 174 16.84 -12.45 17.55
N PHE A 175 16.31 -13.59 17.99
CA PHE A 175 16.84 -14.30 19.17
C PHE A 175 17.37 -15.65 18.66
N PRO A 176 18.70 -15.80 18.51
CA PRO A 176 19.52 -16.20 19.65
C PRO A 176 20.84 -15.41 19.81
N THR A 177 21.04 -14.93 21.04
CA THR A 177 22.25 -14.79 21.88
C THR A 177 23.68 -14.58 21.35
N GLU A 178 23.97 -14.55 20.05
CA GLU A 178 25.35 -14.31 19.58
C GLU A 178 25.36 -13.34 18.40
N TRP A 179 26.12 -12.26 18.54
CA TRP A 179 26.41 -11.24 17.52
C TRP A 179 27.25 -11.81 16.37
N HIS A 180 26.80 -12.90 15.74
CA HIS A 180 27.47 -13.46 14.59
C HIS A 180 27.03 -12.74 13.31
N MET A 181 27.96 -11.92 12.78
CA MET A 181 27.93 -11.27 11.46
C MET A 181 27.54 -12.14 10.24
N PRO A 182 27.64 -13.50 10.19
CA PRO A 182 27.37 -14.25 8.96
C PRO A 182 25.91 -14.23 8.48
N LYS A 183 24.90 -13.96 9.34
CA LYS A 183 23.50 -13.81 8.88
C LYS A 183 23.23 -12.49 8.15
N TRP A 184 24.06 -11.47 8.39
CA TRP A 184 23.95 -10.16 7.75
C TRP A 184 24.48 -10.14 6.32
N ILE A 185 25.42 -11.00 6.00
CA ILE A 185 25.92 -11.18 4.63
C ILE A 185 24.84 -11.80 3.73
N ASN A 186 23.95 -12.63 4.26
CA ASN A 186 22.77 -13.12 3.54
C ASN A 186 21.62 -12.08 3.49
N LEU A 187 21.56 -11.13 4.44
CA LEU A 187 20.64 -10.00 4.34
C LEU A 187 20.98 -9.07 3.16
N CYS A 188 22.23 -9.05 2.69
CA CYS A 188 22.60 -8.38 1.44
C CYS A 188 21.95 -8.99 0.18
N GLU A 189 21.28 -10.15 0.27
CA GLU A 189 20.45 -10.71 -0.82
C GLU A 189 19.02 -10.14 -0.84
N ASP A 190 18.55 -9.59 0.29
CA ASP A 190 17.22 -8.99 0.44
C ASP A 190 17.23 -7.50 0.05
N GLN A 191 16.07 -6.86 -0.05
CA GLN A 191 15.92 -5.42 -0.35
C GLN A 191 15.75 -4.55 0.90
N GLN A 192 15.53 -5.18 2.05
CA GLN A 192 15.11 -4.52 3.28
C GLN A 192 15.48 -5.34 4.53
N ILE A 193 15.39 -4.69 5.69
CA ILE A 193 15.42 -5.34 7.01
C ILE A 193 14.31 -4.78 7.91
N GLY A 194 13.59 -5.68 8.59
CA GLY A 194 12.66 -5.33 9.65
C GLY A 194 13.38 -5.13 10.98
N LEU A 195 13.17 -3.98 11.62
CA LEU A 195 13.69 -3.63 12.93
C LEU A 195 12.53 -3.32 13.88
N GLU A 196 12.44 -4.04 14.99
CA GLU A 196 11.42 -3.83 16.01
C GLU A 196 11.99 -3.09 17.22
N ASN A 197 11.20 -2.20 17.81
CA ASN A 197 11.41 -1.74 19.17
C ASN A 197 10.48 -2.50 20.13
N PRO A 198 10.99 -3.46 20.93
CA PRO A 198 10.15 -4.36 21.72
C PRO A 198 9.36 -3.66 22.83
N LYS A 199 9.84 -2.48 23.28
CA LYS A 199 9.12 -1.69 24.30
C LYS A 199 7.96 -0.91 23.70
N LYS A 200 8.12 -0.42 22.46
CA LYS A 200 7.12 0.41 21.78
C LYS A 200 6.18 -0.40 20.89
N LYS A 201 6.53 -1.65 20.56
CA LYS A 201 5.86 -2.48 19.54
C LYS A 201 5.73 -1.75 18.20
N ILE A 202 6.82 -1.07 17.79
CA ILE A 202 6.90 -0.35 16.51
C ILE A 202 7.87 -1.09 15.60
N MET A 203 7.45 -1.34 14.37
CA MET A 203 8.25 -1.89 13.29
C MET A 203 8.78 -0.76 12.39
N LEU A 204 10.09 -0.75 12.17
CA LEU A 204 10.71 -0.01 11.07
C LEU A 204 11.12 -1.00 10.00
N GLU A 205 10.72 -0.77 8.76
CA GLU A 205 11.32 -1.46 7.62
C GLU A 205 12.35 -0.53 6.99
N VAL A 206 13.64 -0.91 7.08
CA VAL A 206 14.73 -0.17 6.47
C VAL A 206 15.08 -0.83 5.14
N HIS A 207 14.80 -0.12 4.05
CA HIS A 207 14.98 -0.55 2.68
C HIS A 207 16.25 0.06 2.09
N TRP A 208 16.96 -0.69 1.26
CA TRP A 208 17.99 -0.16 0.34
C TRP A 208 17.61 -0.39 -1.14
N HIS A 209 16.51 -1.11 -1.38
CA HIS A 209 15.91 -1.29 -2.70
C HIS A 209 14.39 -1.44 -2.58
N ILE A 210 13.64 -1.22 -3.68
CA ILE A 210 12.16 -1.33 -3.68
C ILE A 210 11.64 -2.69 -4.17
N HIS A 211 12.55 -3.62 -4.48
CA HIS A 211 12.22 -4.97 -4.91
C HIS A 211 13.40 -5.92 -4.62
N PRO A 212 13.14 -7.23 -4.41
CA PRO A 212 14.19 -8.21 -4.20
C PRO A 212 15.09 -8.37 -5.42
N ARG A 213 16.36 -8.72 -5.16
CA ARG A 213 17.32 -9.10 -6.19
C ARG A 213 16.88 -10.35 -6.97
N SER A 214 16.09 -11.23 -6.35
CA SER A 214 15.53 -12.42 -6.99
C SER A 214 14.43 -12.11 -8.01
N SER A 215 13.91 -10.87 -8.03
CA SER A 215 12.94 -10.46 -9.05
C SER A 215 13.59 -10.28 -10.42
N LEU A 216 12.79 -10.36 -11.48
CA LEU A 216 13.23 -10.10 -12.86
C LEU A 216 13.29 -8.60 -13.19
N PHE A 217 12.95 -7.74 -12.22
CA PHE A 217 12.95 -6.29 -12.37
C PHE A 217 14.38 -5.75 -12.34
N ARG A 218 14.58 -4.62 -13.03
CA ARG A 218 15.87 -3.95 -13.20
C ARG A 218 15.78 -2.49 -12.77
N VAL A 219 15.08 -2.21 -11.68
CA VAL A 219 14.97 -0.84 -11.18
C VAL A 219 16.36 -0.36 -10.78
N ASP A 220 16.73 0.82 -11.28
CA ASP A 220 17.91 1.52 -10.80
C ASP A 220 17.51 2.47 -9.68
N ILE A 221 17.80 2.07 -8.45
CA ILE A 221 17.43 2.85 -7.26
C ILE A 221 18.17 4.19 -7.18
N ASN A 222 19.31 4.36 -7.85
CA ASN A 222 20.04 5.62 -7.82
C ASN A 222 19.27 6.72 -8.56
N ILE A 223 18.59 6.38 -9.66
CA ILE A 223 17.71 7.31 -10.39
C ILE A 223 16.57 7.80 -9.48
N PHE A 224 16.03 6.91 -8.63
CA PHE A 224 14.97 7.28 -7.67
C PHE A 224 15.50 8.26 -6.60
N TRP A 225 16.76 8.09 -6.18
CA TRP A 225 17.45 9.01 -5.28
C TRP A 225 17.73 10.36 -5.95
N GLU A 226 18.15 10.37 -7.22
CA GLU A 226 18.40 11.60 -7.99
C GLU A 226 17.11 12.42 -8.20
N ASN A 227 15.99 11.72 -8.44
CA ASN A 227 14.68 12.34 -8.63
C ASN A 227 13.95 12.67 -7.31
N ALA A 228 14.48 12.24 -6.16
CA ALA A 228 13.80 12.37 -4.88
C ALA A 228 13.52 13.85 -4.55
N GLN A 229 12.34 14.11 -4.00
CA GLN A 229 11.88 15.47 -3.71
C GLN A 229 11.91 15.72 -2.20
N PRO A 230 12.39 16.89 -1.76
CA PRO A 230 12.32 17.26 -0.35
C PRO A 230 10.87 17.50 0.06
N THR A 231 10.55 17.10 1.29
CA THR A 231 9.25 17.36 1.90
C THR A 231 9.40 17.48 3.42
N THR A 232 8.29 17.73 4.10
CA THR A 232 8.21 17.72 5.56
C THR A 232 7.12 16.74 5.99
N ILE A 233 7.47 15.78 6.84
CA ILE A 233 6.57 14.77 7.41
C ILE A 233 6.77 14.79 8.92
N ALA A 234 5.70 14.78 9.71
CA ALA A 234 5.76 14.96 11.16
C ALA A 234 6.53 16.23 11.62
N GLN A 235 6.56 17.28 10.80
CA GLN A 235 7.38 18.49 11.02
C GLN A 235 8.91 18.30 10.87
N TYR A 236 9.36 17.17 10.30
CA TYR A 236 10.77 16.90 10.02
C TYR A 236 11.03 16.86 8.52
N GLU A 237 12.13 17.49 8.11
CA GLU A 237 12.61 17.44 6.74
C GLU A 237 13.04 16.02 6.36
N THR A 238 12.59 15.56 5.20
CA THR A 238 12.92 14.26 4.63
C THR A 238 12.78 14.30 3.12
N LEU A 239 13.06 13.19 2.46
CA LEU A 239 12.85 13.01 1.02
C LEU A 239 11.66 12.08 0.78
N VAL A 240 11.04 12.20 -0.40
CA VAL A 240 10.03 11.29 -0.94
C VAL A 240 10.33 11.01 -2.41
N PHE A 241 9.81 9.91 -2.94
CA PHE A 241 9.92 9.66 -4.38
C PHE A 241 9.18 10.73 -5.18
N ALA A 242 9.73 11.07 -6.35
CA ALA A 242 8.98 11.78 -7.38
C ALA A 242 7.70 11.01 -7.75
N PRO A 243 6.64 11.70 -8.25
CA PRO A 243 5.34 11.10 -8.48
C PRO A 243 5.36 9.83 -9.34
N GLU A 244 6.14 9.82 -10.42
CA GLU A 244 6.23 8.69 -11.34
C GLU A 244 6.95 7.50 -10.71
N ASP A 245 8.01 7.75 -9.95
CA ASP A 245 8.78 6.73 -9.24
C ASP A 245 7.99 6.15 -8.06
N LEU A 246 7.19 6.99 -7.38
CA LEU A 246 6.21 6.56 -6.39
C LEU A 246 5.17 5.63 -7.00
N LEU A 247 4.61 5.97 -8.17
CA LEU A 247 3.65 5.09 -8.85
C LEU A 247 4.26 3.74 -9.21
N GLN A 248 5.51 3.73 -9.71
CA GLN A 248 6.22 2.47 -9.96
C GLN A 248 6.35 1.64 -8.68
N HIS A 249 6.79 2.26 -7.58
CA HIS A 249 6.92 1.59 -6.30
C HIS A 249 5.58 1.01 -5.80
N LEU A 250 4.49 1.77 -5.85
CA LEU A 250 3.18 1.30 -5.41
C LEU A 250 2.63 0.16 -6.29
N CYS A 251 2.85 0.22 -7.60
CA CYS A 251 2.47 -0.87 -8.50
C CYS A 251 3.30 -2.15 -8.27
N LEU A 252 4.59 -2.01 -7.95
CA LEU A 252 5.44 -3.15 -7.58
C LEU A 252 5.02 -3.76 -6.24
N HIS A 253 4.71 -2.91 -5.24
CA HIS A 253 4.21 -3.34 -3.94
C HIS A 253 2.88 -4.10 -4.08
N LEU A 254 1.94 -3.52 -4.84
CA LEU A 254 0.68 -4.17 -5.20
C LEU A 254 0.93 -5.54 -5.84
N HIS A 255 1.84 -5.60 -6.82
CA HIS A 255 2.17 -6.82 -7.53
C HIS A 255 2.75 -7.90 -6.61
N LYS A 256 3.66 -7.54 -5.71
CA LYS A 256 4.28 -8.45 -4.73
C LYS A 256 3.21 -9.19 -3.93
N HIS A 257 2.16 -8.49 -3.51
CA HIS A 257 1.13 -9.04 -2.64
C HIS A 257 -0.13 -9.57 -3.36
N THR A 258 -0.18 -9.50 -4.70
CA THR A 258 -1.33 -10.04 -5.46
C THR A 258 -1.50 -11.56 -5.35
N LEU A 259 -0.51 -12.29 -4.85
CA LEU A 259 -0.59 -13.75 -4.69
C LEU A 259 -1.02 -14.18 -3.27
N ASP A 260 -0.88 -13.29 -2.28
CA ASP A 260 -1.07 -13.63 -0.86
C ASP A 260 -2.36 -13.03 -0.30
N SER A 261 -2.57 -11.72 -0.49
CA SER A 261 -3.71 -10.98 0.09
C SER A 261 -3.86 -9.60 -0.54
N LEU A 262 -4.47 -9.51 -1.72
CA LEU A 262 -4.72 -8.21 -2.35
C LEU A 262 -5.66 -7.35 -1.49
N GLN A 263 -5.18 -6.18 -1.05
CA GLN A 263 -5.94 -5.20 -0.28
C GLN A 263 -6.37 -4.02 -1.15
N LEU A 264 -7.64 -3.61 -1.07
CA LEU A 264 -8.16 -2.45 -1.81
C LEU A 264 -7.44 -1.15 -1.42
N ARG A 265 -6.90 -1.07 -0.19
CA ARG A 265 -6.06 0.04 0.28
C ARG A 265 -4.91 0.35 -0.68
N TRP A 266 -4.18 -0.65 -1.19
CA TRP A 266 -3.05 -0.40 -2.10
C TRP A 266 -3.48 0.15 -3.45
N CYS A 267 -4.66 -0.26 -3.93
CA CYS A 267 -5.25 0.34 -5.12
C CYS A 267 -5.70 1.78 -4.85
N CYS A 268 -6.25 2.05 -3.66
CA CYS A 268 -6.58 3.40 -3.21
C CYS A 268 -5.33 4.28 -3.18
N ASP A 269 -4.19 3.78 -2.69
CA ASP A 269 -2.93 4.53 -2.68
C ASP A 269 -2.55 5.02 -4.08
N ILE A 270 -2.57 4.13 -5.08
CA ILE A 270 -2.30 4.46 -6.48
C ILE A 270 -3.31 5.50 -6.99
N ALA A 271 -4.60 5.29 -6.70
CA ALA A 271 -5.66 6.18 -7.14
C ALA A 271 -5.49 7.61 -6.57
N GLU A 272 -5.20 7.72 -5.28
CA GLU A 272 -5.05 8.99 -4.60
C GLU A 272 -3.76 9.71 -5.01
N VAL A 273 -2.66 8.98 -5.27
CA VAL A 273 -1.45 9.57 -5.87
C VAL A 273 -1.75 10.19 -7.24
N ILE A 274 -2.49 9.49 -8.11
CA ILE A 274 -2.84 10.01 -9.44
C ILE A 274 -3.71 11.26 -9.34
N LYS A 275 -4.66 11.30 -8.41
CA LYS A 275 -5.53 12.46 -8.19
C LYS A 275 -4.77 13.65 -7.57
N HIS A 276 -3.84 13.37 -6.66
CA HIS A 276 -3.07 14.39 -5.96
C HIS A 276 -2.14 15.15 -6.92
N TYR A 277 -1.40 14.42 -7.75
CA TYR A 277 -0.44 15.03 -8.68
C TYR A 277 -1.11 15.41 -10.00
N LYS A 278 -1.37 16.71 -10.18
CA LYS A 278 -2.01 17.28 -11.39
C LYS A 278 -1.23 17.03 -12.69
N LYS A 279 0.09 16.84 -12.60
CA LYS A 279 0.98 16.65 -13.75
C LYS A 279 1.86 15.43 -13.50
N ILE A 280 1.47 14.32 -14.10
CA ILE A 280 2.26 13.08 -14.12
C ILE A 280 2.88 12.95 -15.50
N ASN A 281 4.19 12.77 -15.54
CA ASN A 281 4.94 12.51 -16.75
C ASN A 281 4.77 11.05 -17.17
N TRP A 282 3.63 10.76 -17.79
CA TRP A 282 3.29 9.43 -18.30
C TRP A 282 4.32 8.89 -19.31
N LYS A 283 4.98 9.76 -20.09
CA LYS A 283 6.04 9.35 -21.02
C LYS A 283 7.25 8.82 -20.27
N TYR A 284 7.66 9.49 -19.19
CA TYR A 284 8.71 8.99 -18.30
C TYR A 284 8.31 7.65 -17.70
N LEU A 285 7.10 7.53 -17.14
CA LEU A 285 6.62 6.29 -16.53
C LEU A 285 6.64 5.10 -17.50
N ILE A 286 6.21 5.30 -18.76
CA ILE A 286 6.27 4.25 -19.80
C ILE A 286 7.71 3.86 -20.09
N ARG A 287 8.59 4.85 -20.28
CA ARG A 287 10.00 4.61 -20.59
C ARG A 287 10.71 3.89 -19.45
N SER A 288 10.56 4.37 -18.22
CA SER A 288 11.17 3.76 -17.03
C SER A 288 10.62 2.35 -16.81
N SER A 289 9.31 2.13 -16.99
CA SER A 289 8.72 0.80 -16.85
C SER A 289 9.33 -0.22 -17.81
N ARG A 290 9.62 0.18 -19.05
CA ARG A 290 10.30 -0.68 -20.04
C ARG A 290 11.74 -0.97 -19.68
N THR A 291 12.49 0.07 -19.27
CA THR A 291 13.87 -0.09 -18.82
C THR A 291 13.97 -1.04 -17.63
N TYR A 292 13.07 -0.88 -16.66
CA TYR A 292 13.08 -1.65 -15.42
C TYR A 292 12.33 -2.98 -15.51
N ARG A 293 11.69 -3.29 -16.64
CA ARG A 293 10.86 -4.49 -16.86
C ARG A 293 9.65 -4.58 -15.92
N THR A 294 9.08 -3.44 -15.56
CA THR A 294 7.96 -3.32 -14.60
C THR A 294 6.63 -3.03 -15.29
N GLU A 295 6.54 -3.17 -16.62
CA GLU A 295 5.35 -2.83 -17.40
C GLU A 295 4.11 -3.58 -16.91
N LYS A 296 4.24 -4.89 -16.63
CA LYS A 296 3.14 -5.74 -16.14
C LYS A 296 2.60 -5.30 -14.77
N PRO A 297 3.43 -5.13 -13.72
CA PRO A 297 2.99 -4.52 -12.46
C PRO A 297 2.29 -3.17 -12.65
N VAL A 298 2.90 -2.26 -13.42
CA VAL A 298 2.39 -0.89 -13.61
C VAL A 298 1.05 -0.89 -14.35
N VAL A 299 0.95 -1.61 -15.47
CA VAL A 299 -0.29 -1.66 -16.25
C VAL A 299 -1.43 -2.27 -15.45
N ARG A 300 -1.17 -3.29 -14.61
CA ARG A 300 -2.18 -3.90 -13.74
C ARG A 300 -2.72 -2.91 -12.71
N GLY A 301 -1.83 -2.21 -12.01
CA GLY A 301 -2.22 -1.18 -11.04
C GLY A 301 -3.04 -0.06 -11.68
N LEU A 302 -2.55 0.48 -12.80
CA LEU A 302 -3.22 1.54 -13.54
C LEU A 302 -4.56 1.10 -14.15
N TYR A 303 -4.64 -0.13 -14.67
CA TYR A 303 -5.88 -0.69 -15.17
C TYR A 303 -6.92 -0.83 -14.07
N PHE A 304 -6.52 -1.33 -12.89
CA PHE A 304 -7.45 -1.50 -11.77
C PHE A 304 -8.06 -0.16 -11.36
N VAL A 305 -7.21 0.84 -11.08
CA VAL A 305 -7.71 2.14 -10.60
C VAL A 305 -8.53 2.87 -11.67
N LYS A 306 -8.22 2.68 -12.96
CA LYS A 306 -9.04 3.21 -14.06
C LYS A 306 -10.43 2.57 -14.10
N ASN A 307 -10.51 1.24 -14.06
CA ASN A 307 -11.78 0.54 -14.31
C ASN A 307 -12.67 0.42 -13.07
N TYR A 308 -12.08 0.24 -11.88
CA TYR A 308 -12.84 0.02 -10.64
C TYR A 308 -12.96 1.29 -9.79
N LEU A 309 -11.92 2.13 -9.75
CA LEU A 309 -11.93 3.38 -8.98
C LEU A 309 -12.18 4.63 -9.85
N LYS A 310 -12.39 4.45 -11.16
CA LYS A 310 -12.72 5.49 -12.14
C LYS A 310 -11.72 6.66 -12.17
N VAL A 311 -10.44 6.35 -11.94
CA VAL A 311 -9.34 7.33 -12.00
C VAL A 311 -9.00 7.65 -13.46
N PRO A 312 -8.75 8.92 -13.83
CA PRO A 312 -8.47 9.32 -15.20
C PRO A 312 -7.04 8.93 -15.65
N VAL A 313 -6.82 7.64 -15.91
CA VAL A 313 -5.59 7.14 -16.55
C VAL A 313 -5.74 7.23 -18.07
N PRO A 314 -4.82 7.92 -18.79
CA PRO A 314 -4.91 8.03 -20.25
C PRO A 314 -4.85 6.66 -20.92
N ALA A 315 -5.78 6.35 -21.83
CA ALA A 315 -5.88 5.04 -22.48
C ALA A 315 -4.60 4.64 -23.22
N GLN A 316 -3.94 5.61 -23.87
CA GLN A 316 -2.66 5.44 -24.55
C GLN A 316 -1.54 4.93 -23.64
N VAL A 317 -1.59 5.21 -22.33
CA VAL A 317 -0.57 4.73 -21.38
C VAL A 317 -0.71 3.23 -21.16
N LEU A 318 -1.93 2.75 -20.96
CA LEU A 318 -2.18 1.31 -20.79
C LEU A 318 -1.78 0.53 -22.04
N HIS A 319 -2.19 1.02 -23.21
CA HIS A 319 -1.83 0.42 -24.50
C HIS A 319 -0.30 0.44 -24.77
N ALA A 320 0.40 1.51 -24.37
CA ALA A 320 1.84 1.59 -24.54
C ALA A 320 2.62 0.64 -23.60
N LEU A 321 2.08 0.34 -22.42
CA LEU A 321 2.67 -0.60 -21.46
C LEU A 321 2.37 -2.05 -21.84
N ASP A 322 1.18 -2.33 -22.40
CA ASP A 322 0.80 -3.65 -22.88
C ASP A 322 -0.17 -3.55 -24.09
N PRO A 323 0.37 -3.64 -25.33
CA PRO A 323 -0.45 -3.59 -26.55
C PRO A 323 -1.41 -4.78 -26.71
N THR A 324 -1.18 -5.86 -25.98
CA THR A 324 -1.99 -7.10 -26.08
C THR A 324 -3.21 -7.07 -25.16
N MET A 325 -3.41 -5.98 -24.40
CA MET A 325 -4.56 -5.82 -23.52
C MET A 325 -5.87 -5.71 -24.31
N SER A 326 -6.53 -6.84 -24.54
CA SER A 326 -7.83 -6.88 -25.22
C SER A 326 -9.02 -6.62 -24.29
N SER A 327 -8.93 -6.85 -22.98
CA SER A 327 -9.99 -6.47 -22.01
C SER A 327 -9.71 -6.79 -20.54
N ASN A 328 -8.64 -7.53 -20.18
CA ASN A 328 -8.30 -7.80 -18.78
C ASN A 328 -6.81 -8.22 -18.62
N PRO A 329 -5.94 -7.44 -17.95
CA PRO A 329 -4.49 -7.75 -17.86
C PRO A 329 -4.17 -8.93 -16.93
N PHE A 330 -5.20 -9.55 -16.33
CA PHE A 330 -5.07 -10.67 -15.41
C PHE A 330 -5.42 -12.02 -16.02
N ASP A 331 -5.94 -12.09 -17.26
CA ASP A 331 -6.20 -13.35 -17.96
C ASP A 331 -4.93 -14.23 -18.08
N TYR A 332 -3.75 -13.63 -18.10
CA TYR A 332 -2.46 -14.32 -18.19
C TYR A 332 -2.02 -15.05 -16.91
N ILE A 333 -2.52 -14.68 -15.72
CA ILE A 333 -2.09 -15.33 -14.46
C ILE A 333 -2.62 -16.77 -14.38
N SER A 334 -3.79 -17.03 -14.99
CA SER A 334 -4.36 -18.37 -15.13
C SER A 334 -3.46 -19.40 -15.83
N LYS A 335 -2.39 -18.95 -16.51
CA LYS A 335 -1.45 -19.77 -17.29
C LYS A 335 -0.07 -19.95 -16.65
N MET A 336 0.21 -19.35 -15.48
CA MET A 336 1.48 -19.57 -14.78
C MET A 336 1.39 -20.83 -13.91
N PRO A 337 2.36 -21.77 -13.99
CA PRO A 337 2.35 -22.98 -13.16
C PRO A 337 2.50 -22.59 -11.68
N VAL A 338 1.48 -22.89 -10.89
CA VAL A 338 1.46 -22.70 -9.43
C VAL A 338 2.58 -23.55 -8.82
N ARG A 339 3.71 -22.93 -8.45
CA ARG A 339 4.71 -23.59 -7.59
C ARG A 339 4.21 -23.57 -6.16
N ASN A 340 3.62 -24.69 -5.72
CA ASN A 340 3.35 -25.11 -4.34
C ASN A 340 3.18 -24.00 -3.29
N ALA A 341 1.97 -23.45 -3.19
CA ALA A 341 1.49 -22.57 -2.12
C ALA A 341 1.39 -23.23 -0.71
N LYS A 342 1.89 -24.46 -0.54
CA LYS A 342 1.79 -25.23 0.71
C LYS A 342 2.83 -24.87 1.78
N LYS A 343 3.80 -23.99 1.49
CA LYS A 343 4.88 -23.66 2.43
C LYS A 343 4.76 -22.26 3.05
N ILE A 344 3.83 -21.42 2.60
CA ILE A 344 3.65 -20.04 3.10
C ILE A 344 2.53 -19.96 4.15
N SER A 345 1.58 -20.91 4.15
CA SER A 345 0.42 -20.87 5.05
C SER A 345 0.71 -21.23 6.51
N GLN A 346 1.90 -21.76 6.82
CA GLN A 346 2.25 -22.14 8.21
C GLN A 346 2.83 -20.97 9.02
N ASP A 347 3.35 -19.92 8.37
CA ASP A 347 4.01 -18.80 9.05
C ASP A 347 3.07 -17.61 9.33
N LEU A 348 1.85 -17.61 8.77
CA LEU A 348 0.91 -16.48 8.87
C LEU A 348 -0.20 -16.65 9.91
N VAL A 349 -0.34 -17.83 10.54
CA VAL A 349 -1.33 -18.05 11.62
C VAL A 349 -0.88 -17.41 12.96
N HIS A 350 0.33 -16.86 13.04
CA HIS A 350 0.86 -16.26 14.28
C HIS A 350 1.02 -14.74 14.25
N ILE A 351 0.58 -14.05 13.19
CA ILE A 351 0.78 -12.59 13.07
C ILE A 351 -0.46 -11.77 13.53
N ASP A 352 -1.64 -12.38 13.67
CA ASP A 352 -2.88 -11.66 14.00
C ASP A 352 -3.29 -11.64 15.50
N GLU A 353 -2.41 -12.04 16.43
CA GLU A 353 -2.70 -12.03 17.87
C GLU A 353 -1.65 -11.35 18.80
N ARG A 354 -0.82 -10.38 18.36
CA ARG A 354 0.16 -9.72 19.29
C ARG A 354 0.36 -8.21 19.19
#